data_AF-A0A4U0VVS6-F1
#
_entry.id   AF-A0A4U0VVS6-F1
#
_cell.length_a   1.000
_cell.length_b   1.000
_cell.length_c   1.000
_cell.angle_alpha   90.00
_cell.angle_beta   90.00
_cell.angle_gamma   90.00
#
_symmetry.space_group_name_H-M   'P 1'
#
loop_
_entity.id
_entity.type
_entity.pdbx_description
1 polymer ?
#
loop_
_entity_poly.entity_id
_entity_poly.type
_entity_poly.pdbx_seq_one_letter_code
_entity_poly.pdbx_strand_id
1 'polypeptide(L)'
;WSNFEIGNLDWLRSKAYVDYFDHLDHDGGFFYEQWGDAPVHSIAAGLMLRKDELHFFNDIAYYHVPFTHCPTDEQVRLDNKCHCNPKDNFDWNGYSCTSRFFEINSMKKPEGWEKQQ
;
A
#
# COMPACT_ATOMS: atom_id res chain seq x y z
N TRP A 1 -2.15 -2.15 2.34
CA TRP A 1 -2.05 -2.90 3.61
C TRP A 1 -2.26 -1.90 4.71
N SER A 2 -3.39 -1.95 5.40
CA SER A 2 -3.89 -0.82 6.19
C SER A 2 -3.23 -0.62 7.55
N ASN A 3 -2.33 -1.53 7.96
CA ASN A 3 -1.52 -1.32 9.17
C ASN A 3 -0.56 -0.12 9.07
N PHE A 4 -0.25 0.33 7.86
CA PHE A 4 0.44 1.58 7.59
C PHE A 4 -0.37 2.40 6.58
N GLU A 5 -0.98 3.48 7.05
CA GLU A 5 -1.69 4.44 6.22
C GLU A 5 -1.40 5.87 6.71
N ILE A 6 -1.07 6.75 5.77
CA ILE A 6 -1.04 8.20 5.98
C ILE A 6 -2.02 8.77 4.96
N GLY A 7 -3.20 9.18 5.43
CA GLY A 7 -4.31 9.56 4.57
C GLY A 7 -5.08 10.77 5.09
N ASN A 8 -5.83 11.40 4.20
CA ASN A 8 -6.71 12.52 4.54
C ASN A 8 -8.08 12.00 5.00
N LEU A 9 -8.45 12.28 6.25
CA LEU A 9 -9.73 11.87 6.83
C LEU A 9 -10.95 12.49 6.14
N ASP A 10 -10.80 13.63 5.45
CA ASP A 10 -11.90 14.25 4.72
C ASP A 10 -12.38 13.40 3.54
N TRP A 11 -11.48 12.58 2.97
CA TRP A 11 -11.86 11.59 1.95
C TRP A 11 -12.70 10.46 2.56
N LEU A 12 -12.31 9.93 3.73
CA LEU A 12 -13.09 8.93 4.45
C LEU A 12 -14.45 9.47 4.95
N ARG A 13 -14.56 10.78 5.14
CA ARG A 13 -15.81 11.47 5.48
C ARG A 13 -16.62 11.89 4.25
N SER A 14 -16.10 11.67 3.04
CA SER A 14 -16.79 12.02 1.81
C SER A 14 -18.06 11.19 1.64
N LYS A 15 -19.05 11.76 0.96
CA LYS A 15 -20.31 11.05 0.69
C LYS A 15 -20.08 9.72 -0.03
N ALA A 16 -19.19 9.70 -1.02
CA ALA A 16 -18.91 8.50 -1.82
C ALA A 16 -18.37 7.34 -0.97
N TYR A 17 -17.44 7.63 -0.05
CA TYR A 17 -16.88 6.61 0.84
C TYR A 17 -17.93 6.13 1.86
N VAL A 18 -18.68 7.05 2.47
CA VAL A 18 -19.71 6.72 3.46
C VAL A 18 -20.83 5.88 2.82
N ASP A 19 -21.30 6.23 1.63
CA ASP A 19 -22.32 5.43 0.91
C ASP A 19 -21.80 4.02 0.56
N TYR A 20 -20.53 3.91 0.14
CA TYR A 20 -19.90 2.62 -0.14
C TYR A 20 -19.77 1.76 1.12
N PHE A 21 -19.30 2.34 2.22
CA PHE A 21 -19.19 1.63 3.48
C PHE A 21 -20.56 1.19 4.02
N ASP A 22 -21.57 2.07 3.97
CA ASP A 22 -22.94 1.74 4.37
C ASP A 22 -23.52 0.58 3.55
N HIS A 23 -23.24 0.53 2.25
CA HIS A 23 -23.62 -0.60 1.40
C HIS A 23 -22.98 -1.91 1.84
N LEU A 24 -21.67 -1.92 2.12
CA LEU A 24 -20.95 -3.11 2.58
C LEU A 24 -21.40 -3.57 3.97
N ASP A 25 -21.71 -2.64 4.87
CA ASP A 25 -22.20 -2.94 6.21
C ASP A 25 -23.57 -3.65 6.16
N HIS A 26 -24.47 -3.18 5.29
CA HIS A 26 -25.78 -3.81 5.08
C HIS A 26 -25.70 -5.17 4.36
N ASP A 27 -24.71 -5.38 3.49
CA ASP A 27 -24.49 -6.68 2.82
C ASP A 27 -24.06 -7.76 3.83
N GLY A 28 -23.34 -7.36 4.89
CA GLY A 28 -23.03 -8.22 6.03
C GLY A 28 -21.75 -9.05 5.89
N GLY A 29 -20.97 -8.89 4.82
CA GLY A 29 -19.71 -9.60 4.58
C GLY A 29 -18.64 -9.39 5.67
N PHE A 30 -18.74 -8.35 6.48
CA PHE A 30 -17.89 -8.19 7.68
C PHE A 30 -18.12 -9.28 8.73
N PHE A 31 -19.34 -9.83 8.85
CA PHE A 31 -19.70 -10.83 9.85
C PHE A 31 -19.95 -12.22 9.25
N TYR A 32 -20.53 -12.27 8.05
CA TYR A 32 -20.82 -13.53 7.37
C TYR A 32 -19.63 -14.06 6.56
N GLU A 33 -18.66 -13.18 6.26
CA GLU A 33 -17.37 -13.54 5.70
C GLU A 33 -16.22 -13.04 6.60
N GLN A 34 -15.16 -12.47 6.02
CA GLN A 34 -14.03 -11.91 6.75
C GLN A 34 -13.44 -10.71 5.99
N TRP A 35 -14.29 -9.76 5.62
CA TRP A 35 -13.82 -8.55 4.94
C TRP A 35 -12.95 -7.72 5.89
N GLY A 36 -11.66 -7.64 5.57
CA GLY A 36 -10.73 -6.74 6.25
C GLY A 36 -10.89 -5.30 5.77
N ASP A 37 -10.48 -4.35 6.60
CA ASP A 37 -10.40 -2.94 6.24
C ASP A 37 -9.41 -2.70 5.09
N ALA A 38 -8.28 -3.41 5.05
CA ALA A 38 -7.28 -3.27 3.98
C ALA A 38 -7.85 -3.40 2.54
N PRO A 39 -8.57 -4.48 2.17
CA PRO A 39 -9.20 -4.56 0.85
C PRO A 39 -10.33 -3.54 0.68
N VAL A 40 -11.13 -3.25 1.72
CA VAL A 40 -12.21 -2.25 1.66
C VAL A 40 -11.67 -0.86 1.31
N HIS A 41 -10.65 -0.39 2.03
CA HIS A 41 -9.97 0.88 1.77
C HIS A 41 -9.32 0.90 0.39
N SER A 42 -8.64 -0.19 0.01
CA SER A 42 -7.91 -0.26 -1.27
C SER A 42 -8.84 -0.24 -2.47
N ILE A 43 -10.01 -0.89 -2.39
CA ILE A 43 -11.04 -0.85 -3.45
C ILE A 43 -11.62 0.56 -3.56
N ALA A 44 -12.01 1.18 -2.44
CA ALA A 44 -12.53 2.54 -2.45
C ALA A 44 -11.51 3.53 -3.03
N ALA A 45 -10.26 3.47 -2.57
CA ALA A 45 -9.18 4.32 -3.04
C ALA A 45 -8.91 4.11 -4.55
N GLY A 46 -8.83 2.87 -5.01
CA GLY A 46 -8.57 2.53 -6.40
C GLY A 46 -9.70 2.92 -7.38
N LEU A 47 -10.93 3.08 -6.88
CA LEU A 47 -12.09 3.47 -7.70
C LEU A 47 -12.44 4.96 -7.61
N MET A 48 -12.22 5.59 -6.45
CA MET A 48 -12.74 6.93 -6.16
C MET A 48 -11.69 8.04 -6.21
N LEU A 49 -10.40 7.72 -6.03
CA LEU A 49 -9.32 8.70 -6.09
C LEU A 49 -8.67 8.71 -7.48
N ARG A 50 -8.12 9.86 -7.86
CA ARG A 50 -7.23 9.91 -9.02
C ARG A 50 -5.90 9.23 -8.68
N LYS A 51 -5.23 8.66 -9.69
CA LYS A 51 -3.95 7.97 -9.51
C LYS A 51 -2.88 8.84 -8.84
N ASP A 52 -2.87 10.14 -9.12
CA ASP A 52 -1.93 11.12 -8.56
C ASP A 52 -2.23 11.52 -7.11
N GLU A 53 -3.40 11.13 -6.57
CA GLU A 53 -3.75 11.31 -5.16
C GLU A 53 -3.27 10.14 -4.29
N LEU A 54 -2.78 9.05 -4.90
CA LEU A 54 -2.21 7.90 -4.21
C LEU A 54 -0.69 7.99 -4.21
N HIS A 55 -0.09 7.90 -3.02
CA HIS A 55 1.34 8.00 -2.83
C HIS A 55 1.92 6.70 -2.28
N PHE A 56 2.97 6.19 -2.95
CA PHE A 56 3.78 5.09 -2.43
C PHE A 56 5.05 5.67 -1.80
N PHE A 57 5.14 5.58 -0.47
CA PHE A 57 6.28 6.06 0.31
C PHE A 57 7.49 5.12 0.17
N ASN A 58 8.28 5.31 -0.89
CA ASN A 58 9.46 4.48 -1.18
C ASN A 58 10.67 4.76 -0.25
N ASP A 59 10.55 5.77 0.61
CA ASP A 59 11.61 6.29 1.48
C ASP A 59 11.41 5.96 2.97
N ILE A 60 10.22 5.50 3.36
CA ILE A 60 9.89 5.14 4.74
C ILE A 60 10.04 3.63 4.94
N ALA A 61 11.18 3.18 5.48
CA ALA A 61 11.34 1.78 5.89
C ALA A 61 10.31 1.40 6.97
N TYR A 62 9.57 0.30 6.75
CA TYR A 62 8.51 -0.15 7.63
C TYR A 62 8.51 -1.67 7.78
N TYR A 63 8.22 -2.14 8.99
CA TYR A 63 8.07 -3.56 9.29
C TYR A 63 6.76 -3.79 10.04
N HIS A 64 5.99 -4.73 9.52
CA HIS A 64 4.90 -5.35 10.24
C HIS A 64 4.97 -6.84 9.95
N VAL A 65 4.88 -7.70 10.96
CA VAL A 65 5.05 -9.14 10.75
C VAL A 65 4.11 -9.66 9.64
N PRO A 66 4.60 -10.47 8.67
CA PRO A 66 5.99 -10.90 8.46
C PRO A 66 6.77 -10.07 7.43
N PHE A 67 6.18 -9.00 6.87
CA PHE A 67 6.74 -8.29 5.72
C PHE A 67 7.51 -7.03 6.10
N THR A 68 8.61 -6.81 5.37
CA THR A 68 9.42 -5.60 5.46
C THR A 68 9.29 -4.82 4.17
N HIS A 69 8.96 -3.53 4.25
CA HIS A 69 9.26 -2.58 3.20
C HIS A 69 10.60 -1.92 3.52
N CYS A 70 11.56 -2.03 2.61
CA CYS A 70 12.89 -1.46 2.75
C CYS A 70 13.26 -0.74 1.44
N PRO A 71 13.58 0.58 1.47
CA PRO A 71 13.92 1.33 0.27
C PRO A 71 14.95 0.58 -0.58
N THR A 72 14.70 0.44 -1.89
CA THR A 72 15.57 -0.35 -2.79
C THR A 72 16.89 0.35 -3.11
N ASP A 73 16.86 1.67 -3.16
CA ASP A 73 18.05 2.50 -3.41
C ASP A 73 18.98 2.51 -2.19
N GLU A 74 20.26 2.24 -2.40
CA GLU A 74 21.27 2.21 -1.33
C GLU A 74 21.54 3.59 -0.73
N GLN A 75 21.60 4.62 -1.57
CA GLN A 75 21.85 5.98 -1.13
C GLN A 75 20.70 6.46 -0.24
N VAL A 76 19.45 6.18 -0.62
CA VAL A 76 18.27 6.49 0.22
C VAL A 76 18.38 5.82 1.59
N ARG A 77 18.78 4.54 1.64
CA ARG A 77 18.98 3.84 2.91
C ARG A 77 20.07 4.47 3.77
N LEU A 78 21.18 4.87 3.17
CA LEU A 78 22.31 5.50 3.87
C LEU A 78 21.93 6.88 4.41
N ASP A 79 21.29 7.71 3.58
CA ASP A 79 20.88 9.08 3.93
C ASP A 79 19.84 9.08 5.06
N ASN A 80 18.88 8.15 5.00
CA ASN A 80 17.82 8.01 5.99
C ASN A 80 18.20 7.10 7.18
N LYS A 81 19.43 6.58 7.21
CA LYS A 81 19.94 5.68 8.27
C LYS A 81 19.01 4.48 8.52
N CYS A 82 18.55 3.86 7.44
CA CYS A 82 17.67 2.70 7.51
C CYS A 82 18.36 1.51 8.18
N HIS A 83 17.62 0.80 9.04
CA HIS A 83 18.11 -0.40 9.75
C HIS A 83 17.59 -1.71 9.13
N CYS A 84 16.71 -1.63 8.12
CA CYS A 84 16.15 -2.80 7.45
C CYS A 84 17.22 -3.52 6.60
N ASN A 85 17.08 -4.84 6.50
CA ASN A 85 17.89 -5.65 5.58
C ASN A 85 17.23 -5.63 4.19
N PRO A 86 17.89 -5.10 3.14
CA PRO A 86 17.29 -4.99 1.80
C PRO A 86 17.03 -6.34 1.14
N LYS A 87 17.56 -7.44 1.66
CA LYS A 87 17.24 -8.80 1.18
C LYS A 87 15.87 -9.29 1.65
N ASP A 88 15.36 -8.70 2.72
CA ASP A 88 14.05 -9.06 3.30
C ASP A 88 12.94 -8.14 2.76
N ASN A 89 13.25 -7.29 1.77
CA ASN A 89 12.29 -6.37 1.16
C ASN A 89 11.20 -7.16 0.41
N PHE A 90 9.96 -7.01 0.86
CA PHE A 90 8.81 -7.73 0.30
C PHE A 90 8.25 -7.09 -0.96
N ASP A 91 8.54 -5.80 -1.22
CA ASP A 91 7.92 -5.03 -2.31
C ASP A 91 7.93 -5.75 -3.66
N TRP A 92 9.05 -6.36 -4.01
CA TRP A 92 9.28 -6.92 -5.34
C TRP A 92 9.02 -8.42 -5.43
N ASN A 93 8.63 -9.05 -4.31
CA ASN A 93 8.25 -10.45 -4.29
C ASN A 93 7.02 -10.71 -5.16
N GLY A 94 6.93 -11.89 -5.77
CA GLY A 94 5.78 -12.27 -6.61
C GLY A 94 4.42 -12.26 -5.90
N TYR A 95 4.39 -12.36 -4.57
CA TYR A 95 3.17 -12.26 -3.77
C TYR A 95 2.80 -10.80 -3.40
N SER A 96 3.69 -9.85 -3.65
CA SER A 96 3.44 -8.42 -3.43
C SER A 96 2.71 -7.77 -4.61
N CYS A 97 1.95 -6.71 -4.31
CA CYS A 97 1.30 -5.89 -5.33
C CYS A 97 2.12 -4.68 -5.78
N THR A 98 3.29 -4.39 -5.18
CA THR A 98 4.07 -3.17 -5.50
C THR A 98 4.48 -3.13 -6.97
N SER A 99 4.90 -4.28 -7.54
CA SER A 99 5.19 -4.37 -8.97
C SER A 99 4.00 -3.96 -9.85
N ARG A 100 2.78 -4.39 -9.48
CA ARG A 100 1.55 -4.06 -10.22
C ARG A 100 1.15 -2.60 -10.03
N PHE A 101 1.33 -2.05 -8.83
CA PHE A 101 1.11 -0.64 -8.55
C PHE A 101 2.00 0.25 -9.44
N PHE A 102 3.29 -0.08 -9.56
CA PHE A 102 4.21 0.68 -10.42
C PHE A 102 3.81 0.57 -11.90
N GLU A 103 3.42 -0.62 -12.37
CA GLU A 103 2.99 -0.85 -13.75
C GLU A 103 1.74 -0.01 -14.11
N ILE A 104 0.68 -0.08 -13.31
CA ILE A 104 -0.60 0.62 -13.58
C ILE A 104 -0.43 2.14 -13.52
N ASN A 105 0.50 2.62 -12.69
CA ASN A 105 0.80 4.05 -12.54
C ASN A 105 1.93 4.53 -13.47
N SER A 106 2.45 3.68 -14.35
CA SER A 106 3.57 4.00 -15.26
C SER A 106 4.79 4.56 -14.52
N MET A 107 5.03 4.07 -13.30
CA MET A 107 6.17 4.45 -12.47
C MET A 107 7.39 3.62 -12.83
N LYS A 108 8.56 4.26 -12.85
CA LYS A 108 9.84 3.56 -13.03
C LYS A 108 10.18 2.82 -11.74
N LYS A 109 10.39 1.50 -11.81
CA LYS A 109 10.90 0.71 -10.69
C LYS A 109 12.34 1.13 -10.35
N PRO A 110 12.72 1.15 -9.05
CA PRO A 110 14.06 1.55 -8.64
C PRO A 110 15.12 0.56 -9.11
N GLU A 111 16.35 1.03 -9.34
CA GLU A 111 17.45 0.17 -9.77
C GLU A 111 17.75 -0.93 -8.74
N GLY A 112 17.90 -2.17 -9.19
CA GLY A 112 18.23 -3.31 -8.32
C GLY A 112 17.03 -4.04 -7.74
N TRP A 113 15.79 -3.62 -8.06
CA TRP A 113 14.56 -4.31 -7.66
C TRP A 113 14.53 -5.78 -8.12
N GLU A 114 15.16 -6.10 -9.25
CA GLU A 114 15.23 -7.46 -9.80
C GLU A 114 15.95 -8.45 -8.88
N LYS A 115 16.83 -7.95 -8.00
CA LYS A 115 17.59 -8.76 -7.05
C LYS A 115 16.80 -9.06 -5.76
N GLN A 116 15.58 -8.53 -5.64
CA GLN A 116 14.71 -8.58 -4.46
C GLN A 116 13.37 -9.31 -4.74
N GLN A 117 13.30 -10.11 -5.82
CA GLN A 117 12.13 -10.90 -6.19
C GLN A 117 12.01 -12.18 -5.34
#